data_AF-A0A811KBP6-F1
#
_entry.id   AF-A0A811KBP6-F1
#
_cell.length_a   1.000
_cell.length_b   1.000
_cell.length_c   1.000
_cell.angle_alpha   90.00
_cell.angle_beta   90.00
_cell.angle_gamma   90.00
#
_symmetry.space_group_name_H-M   'P 1'
#
loop_
_entity.id
_entity.type
_entity.pdbx_description
1 polymer ?
#
loop_
_entity_poly.entity_id
_entity_poly.type
_entity_poly.pdbx_seq_one_letter_code
_entity_poly.pdbx_strand_id
1 'polypeptide(L)'
;MLELAIKETKCEKGTGGSSSAALVDRKELKQLFVFNLMPFIGFGILDNMLMILAGEYIEHSIGAVFTISTMAAAALGNTVSDVAGMGLAHYVEQFVVKMGIKQPALTAVQIESSRVRITVNAARTCGLIIGCTLGMFPLLFF
;
A
#
# COMPACT_ATOMS: atom_id res chain seq x y z
N MET A 1 10.57 -7.07 4.43
CA MET A 1 9.34 -6.97 3.61
C MET A 1 9.24 -8.05 2.54
N LEU A 2 10.27 -8.31 1.72
CA LEU A 2 10.25 -9.43 0.75
C LEU A 2 10.44 -10.83 1.39
N GLU A 3 11.28 -10.91 2.43
CA GLU A 3 11.72 -12.17 3.06
C GLU A 3 10.65 -12.88 3.92
N LEU A 4 9.72 -12.13 4.54
CA LEU A 4 8.67 -12.74 5.38
C LEU A 4 7.56 -13.37 4.53
N ALA A 5 7.30 -12.84 3.33
CA ALA A 5 6.38 -13.44 2.37
C ALA A 5 6.88 -14.79 1.82
N ILE A 6 8.20 -15.03 1.84
CA ILE A 6 8.83 -16.29 1.40
C ILE A 6 8.78 -17.36 2.50
N LYS A 7 8.74 -16.96 3.77
CA LYS A 7 8.83 -17.89 4.91
C LYS A 7 7.49 -18.56 5.23
N GLU A 8 6.38 -17.87 5.02
CA GLU A 8 5.02 -18.42 5.17
C GLU A 8 4.65 -19.41 4.05
N THR A 9 5.33 -19.37 2.90
CA THR A 9 5.01 -20.23 1.73
C THR A 9 5.48 -21.68 1.87
N LYS A 10 6.26 -22.03 2.90
CA LYS A 10 6.90 -23.36 3.00
C LYS A 10 6.11 -24.39 3.81
N CYS A 11 5.04 -24.00 4.52
CA CYS A 11 4.40 -24.89 5.51
C CYS A 11 3.07 -25.54 5.08
N GLU A 12 2.25 -24.92 4.24
CA GLU A 12 0.96 -25.52 3.82
C GLU A 12 1.07 -26.33 2.52
N LYS A 13 1.60 -27.55 2.65
CA LYS A 13 1.42 -28.64 1.68
C LYS A 13 0.23 -29.51 2.09
N GLY A 14 -0.72 -29.70 1.16
CA GLY A 14 -1.83 -30.66 1.23
C GLY A 14 -3.16 -29.94 1.45
N THR A 15 -4.20 -30.07 0.63
CA THR A 15 -4.69 -31.26 -0.09
C THR A 15 -5.74 -30.84 -1.14
N GLY A 16 -5.73 -31.49 -2.31
CA GLY A 16 -6.96 -31.84 -3.04
C GLY A 16 -7.38 -31.01 -4.25
N GLY A 17 -7.01 -31.48 -5.46
CA GLY A 17 -8.02 -31.66 -6.52
C GLY A 17 -7.90 -30.87 -7.82
N SER A 18 -7.16 -31.46 -8.77
CA SER A 18 -7.31 -31.37 -10.23
C SER A 18 -6.39 -30.44 -11.03
N SER A 19 -5.78 -31.08 -12.02
CA SER A 19 -4.68 -30.66 -12.89
C SER A 19 -5.16 -29.74 -14.03
N SER A 20 -4.60 -28.54 -14.14
CA SER A 20 -4.43 -27.83 -15.42
C SER A 20 -3.48 -26.65 -15.25
N ALA A 21 -2.42 -26.61 -16.04
CA ALA A 21 -1.54 -25.45 -16.10
C ALA A 21 -2.30 -24.18 -16.59
N ALA A 22 -2.03 -23.05 -15.94
CA ALA A 22 -2.07 -21.68 -16.50
C ALA A 22 -3.41 -20.96 -16.81
N LEU A 23 -4.50 -21.18 -16.08
CA LEU A 23 -5.63 -20.24 -16.07
C LEU A 23 -5.88 -19.72 -14.66
N VAL A 24 -5.39 -18.51 -14.37
CA VAL A 24 -5.80 -17.77 -13.16
C VAL A 24 -7.25 -17.36 -13.34
N ASP A 25 -8.12 -17.75 -12.42
CA ASP A 25 -9.54 -17.44 -12.53
C ASP A 25 -9.78 -15.93 -12.36
N ARG A 26 -10.79 -15.40 -13.07
CA ARG A 26 -11.09 -13.96 -13.03
C ARG A 26 -11.53 -13.49 -11.64
N LYS A 27 -12.12 -14.37 -10.83
CA LYS A 27 -12.54 -14.03 -9.46
C LYS A 27 -11.33 -13.88 -8.54
N GLU A 28 -10.34 -14.76 -8.67
CA GLU A 28 -9.07 -14.71 -7.92
C GLU A 28 -8.29 -13.44 -8.25
N LEU A 29 -8.20 -13.07 -9.54
CA LEU A 29 -7.57 -11.82 -9.97
C LEU A 29 -8.25 -10.57 -9.40
N LYS A 30 -9.60 -10.54 -9.38
CA LYS A 30 -10.36 -9.43 -8.80
C LYS A 30 -10.14 -9.32 -7.29
N GLN A 31 -10.12 -10.45 -6.58
CA GLN A 31 -9.87 -10.46 -5.15
C GLN A 31 -8.44 -10.00 -4.83
N LEU A 32 -7.45 -10.46 -5.61
CA LEU A 32 -6.07 -10.02 -5.49
C LEU A 32 -5.90 -8.52 -5.77
N PHE A 33 -6.63 -8.01 -6.78
CA PHE A 33 -6.65 -6.59 -7.11
C PHE A 33 -7.18 -5.77 -5.94
N VAL A 34 -8.36 -6.10 -5.40
CA VAL A 34 -8.97 -5.36 -4.28
C VAL A 34 -8.09 -5.42 -3.02
N PHE A 35 -7.50 -6.59 -2.74
CA PHE A 35 -6.61 -6.77 -1.59
C PHE A 35 -5.35 -5.90 -1.68
N ASN A 36 -4.75 -5.76 -2.87
CA ASN A 36 -3.59 -4.88 -3.06
C ASN A 36 -3.98 -3.40 -3.21
N LEU A 37 -5.19 -3.11 -3.69
CA LEU A 37 -5.69 -1.76 -3.89
C LEU A 37 -5.90 -1.04 -2.54
N MET A 38 -6.57 -1.70 -1.60
CA MET A 38 -6.99 -1.11 -0.31
C MET A 38 -5.84 -0.48 0.50
N PRO A 39 -4.70 -1.17 0.78
CA PRO A 39 -3.61 -0.58 1.56
C PRO A 39 -2.94 0.59 0.84
N PHE A 40 -2.88 0.56 -0.50
CA PHE A 40 -2.28 1.65 -1.29
C PHE A 40 -3.16 2.90 -1.38
N ILE A 41 -4.49 2.75 -1.31
CA ILE A 41 -5.39 3.90 -1.12
C ILE A 41 -5.12 4.54 0.24
N GLY A 42 -5.07 3.75 1.32
CA GLY A 42 -4.79 4.26 2.66
C GLY A 42 -3.41 4.92 2.76
N PHE A 43 -2.39 4.31 2.16
CA PHE A 43 -1.06 4.89 2.03
C PHE A 43 -1.12 6.24 1.29
N GLY A 44 -1.72 6.31 0.10
CA GLY A 44 -1.78 7.56 -0.68
C GLY A 44 -2.57 8.69 -0.01
N ILE A 45 -3.63 8.36 0.75
CA ILE A 45 -4.38 9.35 1.54
C ILE A 45 -3.48 9.93 2.62
N LEU A 46 -2.86 9.07 3.44
CA LEU A 46 -1.97 9.50 4.50
C LEU A 46 -0.76 10.24 3.93
N ASP A 47 -0.22 9.77 2.80
CA ASP A 47 0.95 10.33 2.13
C ASP A 47 0.76 11.83 1.86
N ASN A 48 -0.25 12.17 1.07
CA ASN A 48 -0.57 13.55 0.73
C ASN A 48 -1.09 14.36 1.93
N MET A 49 -1.87 13.76 2.82
CA MET A 49 -2.44 14.48 3.97
C MET A 49 -1.38 14.88 4.99
N LEU A 50 -0.52 13.92 5.40
CA LEU A 50 0.58 14.20 6.33
C LEU A 50 1.64 15.07 5.67
N MET A 51 1.91 14.93 4.37
CA MET A 51 2.79 15.85 3.66
C MET A 51 2.32 17.30 3.80
N ILE A 52 1.02 17.57 3.56
CA ILE A 52 0.46 18.93 3.66
C ILE A 52 0.50 19.43 5.11
N LEU A 53 -0.02 18.64 6.06
CA LEU A 53 -0.12 19.04 7.46
C LEU A 53 1.26 19.18 8.13
N ALA A 54 2.15 18.22 7.93
CA ALA A 54 3.49 18.28 8.48
C ALA A 54 4.33 19.34 7.75
N GLY A 55 4.15 19.51 6.43
CA GLY A 55 4.83 20.55 5.66
C GLY A 55 4.49 21.94 6.17
N GLU A 56 3.20 22.25 6.37
CA GLU A 56 2.76 23.51 6.96
C GLU A 56 3.27 23.68 8.40
N TYR A 57 3.18 22.63 9.22
CA TYR A 57 3.66 22.67 10.60
C TYR A 57 5.17 22.93 10.68
N ILE A 58 5.96 22.29 9.81
CA ILE A 58 7.40 22.50 9.70
C ILE A 58 7.70 23.90 9.20
N GLU A 59 6.99 24.38 8.19
CA GLU A 59 7.15 25.73 7.66
C GLU A 59 6.84 26.79 8.72
N HIS A 60 5.75 26.66 9.48
CA HIS A 60 5.39 27.61 10.52
C HIS A 60 6.36 27.54 11.73
N SER A 61 6.79 26.34 12.12
CA SER A 61 7.66 26.16 13.30
C SER A 61 9.12 26.50 13.02
N ILE A 62 9.66 26.01 11.90
CA ILE A 62 11.05 26.23 11.51
C ILE A 62 11.21 27.55 10.77
N GLY A 63 10.23 27.99 9.98
CA GLY A 63 10.23 29.30 9.30
C GLY A 63 10.39 30.49 10.25
N ALA A 64 9.97 30.34 11.51
CA ALA A 64 10.18 31.32 12.56
C ALA A 64 11.64 31.44 13.04
N VAL A 65 12.48 30.42 12.76
CA VAL A 65 13.89 30.32 13.23
C VAL A 65 14.89 30.26 12.07
N PHE A 66 14.53 29.63 10.95
CA PHE A 66 15.30 29.46 9.72
C PHE A 66 14.40 29.66 8.50
N THR A 67 14.83 30.45 7.52
CA THR A 67 14.09 30.63 6.26
C THR A 67 14.18 29.37 5.38
N ILE A 68 13.28 28.42 5.62
CA ILE A 68 13.03 27.26 4.76
C ILE A 68 11.94 27.61 3.75
N SER A 69 12.07 27.13 2.51
CA SER A 69 11.02 27.33 1.50
C SER A 69 9.85 26.37 1.71
N THR A 70 8.64 26.81 1.33
CA THR A 70 7.42 25.98 1.27
C THR A 70 7.67 24.59 0.67
N MET A 71 8.41 24.53 -0.44
CA MET A 71 8.72 23.27 -1.15
C MET A 71 9.68 22.37 -0.36
N ALA A 72 10.60 22.94 0.42
CA ALA A 72 11.49 22.16 1.28
C ALA A 72 10.75 21.60 2.51
N ALA A 73 9.83 22.38 3.09
CA ALA A 73 8.96 21.90 4.16
C ALA A 73 8.04 20.76 3.68
N ALA A 74 7.48 20.88 2.47
CA ALA A 74 6.71 19.79 1.85
C ALA A 74 7.54 18.53 1.62
N ALA A 75 8.81 18.65 1.17
CA ALA A 75 9.70 17.50 1.01
C ALA A 75 10.01 16.79 2.35
N LEU A 76 10.18 17.56 3.42
CA LEU A 76 10.31 17.01 4.78
C LEU A 76 9.00 16.34 5.23
N GLY A 77 7.86 16.96 4.94
CA GLY A 77 6.53 16.40 5.17
C GLY A 77 6.36 15.04 4.49
N ASN A 78 6.75 14.90 3.23
CA ASN A 78 6.71 13.63 2.50
C ASN A 78 7.58 12.55 3.18
N THR A 79 8.76 12.93 3.69
CA THR A 79 9.65 12.00 4.40
C THR A 79 9.00 11.48 5.69
N VAL A 80 8.35 12.36 6.46
CA VAL A 80 7.58 11.99 7.66
C VAL A 80 6.41 11.08 7.28
N SER A 81 5.76 11.40 6.16
CA SER A 81 4.64 10.65 5.61
C SER A 81 5.02 9.22 5.21
N ASP A 82 6.16 9.04 4.54
CA ASP A 82 6.68 7.73 4.15
C ASP A 82 6.97 6.84 5.38
N VAL A 83 7.53 7.43 6.44
CA VAL A 83 7.78 6.73 7.71
C VAL A 83 6.45 6.31 8.37
N ALA A 84 5.45 7.19 8.37
CA ALA A 84 4.12 6.87 8.88
C ALA A 84 3.42 5.79 8.02
N GLY A 85 3.57 5.85 6.70
CA GLY A 85 3.03 4.91 5.74
C GLY A 85 3.64 3.51 5.84
N MET A 86 4.93 3.39 6.18
CA MET A 86 5.54 2.10 6.57
C MET A 86 4.87 1.51 7.81
N GLY A 87 4.50 2.35 8.79
CA GLY A 87 3.70 1.94 9.95
C GLY A 87 2.32 1.44 9.55
N LEU A 88 1.69 2.05 8.55
CA LEU A 88 0.39 1.60 8.03
C LEU A 88 0.47 0.20 7.40
N ALA A 89 1.53 -0.09 6.64
CA ALA A 89 1.74 -1.41 6.07
C ALA A 89 1.81 -2.49 7.17
N HIS A 90 2.51 -2.19 8.26
CA HIS A 90 2.58 -3.09 9.41
C HIS A 90 1.24 -3.19 10.16
N TYR A 91 0.48 -2.09 10.27
CA TYR A 91 -0.84 -2.10 10.88
C TYR A 91 -1.83 -2.95 10.07
N VAL A 92 -1.80 -2.85 8.74
CA VAL A 92 -2.62 -3.68 7.86
C VAL A 92 -2.26 -5.16 8.00
N GLU A 93 -0.97 -5.51 8.12
CA GLU A 93 -0.54 -6.89 8.41
C GLU A 93 -1.17 -7.40 9.71
N GLN A 94 -1.08 -6.62 10.79
CA GLN A 94 -1.69 -7.00 12.07
C GLN A 94 -3.21 -7.07 12.00
N PHE A 95 -3.85 -6.20 11.21
CA PHE A 95 -5.29 -6.16 11.03
C PHE A 95 -5.80 -7.38 10.25
N VAL A 96 -5.07 -7.80 9.22
CA VAL A 96 -5.37 -9.01 8.43
C VAL A 96 -5.20 -10.27 9.29
N VAL A 97 -4.15 -10.34 10.10
CA VAL A 97 -3.94 -11.43 11.07
C VAL A 97 -5.07 -11.47 12.10
N LYS A 98 -5.50 -10.31 12.63
CA LYS A 98 -6.61 -10.23 13.58
C LYS A 98 -7.97 -10.58 12.98
N MET A 99 -8.22 -10.21 11.72
CA MET A 99 -9.49 -10.44 11.04
C MET A 99 -9.63 -11.86 10.49
N GLY A 100 -8.57 -12.70 10.54
CA GLY A 100 -8.62 -14.08 10.06
C GLY A 100 -8.96 -14.19 8.57
N ILE A 101 -8.74 -13.13 7.80
CA ILE A 101 -9.04 -13.09 6.37
C ILE A 101 -8.04 -14.01 5.67
N LYS A 102 -8.52 -15.20 5.27
CA LYS A 102 -7.75 -16.15 4.46
C LYS A 102 -7.17 -15.43 3.25
N GLN A 103 -5.84 -15.36 3.17
CA GLN A 103 -5.14 -14.97 1.95
C GLN A 103 -5.70 -15.83 0.81
N PRO A 104 -6.08 -15.23 -0.33
CA PRO A 104 -6.47 -16.01 -1.50
C PRO A 104 -5.29 -16.92 -1.85
N ALA A 105 -5.50 -18.22 -1.68
CA ALA A 105 -4.47 -19.25 -1.82
C ALA A 105 -4.11 -19.43 -3.29
N LEU A 106 -3.42 -18.45 -3.87
CA LEU A 106 -2.80 -18.63 -5.17
C LEU A 106 -1.57 -19.52 -5.00
N THR A 107 -1.54 -20.61 -5.76
CA THR A 107 -0.39 -21.50 -5.85
C THR A 107 0.85 -20.70 -6.26
N ALA A 108 2.04 -20.97 -5.70
CA ALA A 108 3.28 -20.23 -5.99
C ALA A 108 3.60 -20.11 -7.50
N VAL A 109 3.15 -21.09 -8.30
CA VAL A 109 3.29 -21.12 -9.76
C VAL A 109 2.37 -20.13 -10.49
N GLN A 110 1.21 -19.77 -9.92
CA GLN A 110 0.31 -18.75 -10.48
C GLN A 110 0.77 -17.32 -10.15
N ILE A 111 1.41 -17.10 -9.01
CA ILE A 111 1.93 -15.78 -8.59
C ILE A 111 3.08 -15.31 -9.49
N GLU A 112 3.87 -16.24 -10.03
CA GLU A 112 4.96 -15.90 -10.97
C GLU A 112 4.47 -15.51 -12.37
N SER A 113 3.19 -15.66 -12.69
CA SER A 113 2.67 -15.24 -13.99
C SER A 113 2.79 -13.72 -14.16
N SER A 114 3.31 -13.27 -15.32
CA SER A 114 3.40 -11.85 -15.68
C SER A 114 2.03 -11.14 -15.59
N ARG A 115 0.92 -11.85 -15.83
CA ARG A 115 -0.44 -11.28 -15.70
C ARG A 115 -0.78 -10.92 -14.26
N VAL A 116 -0.38 -11.74 -13.29
CA VAL A 116 -0.61 -11.49 -11.86
C VAL A 116 0.23 -10.29 -11.42
N ARG A 117 1.51 -10.23 -11.80
CA ARG A 117 2.39 -9.09 -11.51
C ARG A 117 1.86 -7.77 -12.07
N ILE A 118 1.41 -7.76 -13.32
CA ILE A 118 0.81 -6.57 -13.95
C ILE A 118 -0.46 -6.16 -13.21
N THR A 119 -1.32 -7.12 -12.86
CA THR A 119 -2.58 -6.84 -12.14
C THR A 119 -2.31 -6.26 -10.75
N VAL A 120 -1.34 -6.81 -10.02
CA VAL A 120 -0.93 -6.31 -8.71
C VAL A 120 -0.33 -4.91 -8.82
N ASN A 121 0.59 -4.69 -9.75
CA ASN A 121 1.19 -3.37 -9.93
C ASN A 121 0.16 -2.33 -10.38
N ALA A 122 -0.76 -2.69 -11.27
CA ALA A 122 -1.87 -1.85 -11.67
C ALA A 122 -2.79 -1.51 -10.48
N ALA A 123 -3.12 -2.49 -9.63
CA ALA A 123 -3.90 -2.26 -8.41
C ALA A 123 -3.21 -1.25 -7.49
N ARG A 124 -1.90 -1.41 -7.28
CA ARG A 124 -1.10 -0.51 -6.43
C ARG A 124 -1.06 0.91 -7.01
N THR A 125 -0.77 1.04 -8.31
CA THR A 125 -0.74 2.33 -8.99
C THR A 125 -2.11 3.01 -8.96
N CYS A 126 -3.19 2.31 -9.29
CA CYS A 126 -4.54 2.86 -9.21
C CYS A 126 -4.90 3.28 -7.78
N GLY A 127 -4.54 2.45 -6.79
CA GLY A 127 -4.80 2.73 -5.38
C GLY A 127 -4.09 3.98 -4.91
N LEU A 128 -2.81 4.12 -5.27
CA LEU A 128 -2.00 5.28 -4.92
C LEU A 128 -2.54 6.56 -5.60
N ILE A 129 -2.90 6.51 -6.88
CA ILE A 129 -3.51 7.66 -7.59
C ILE A 129 -4.81 8.11 -6.91
N ILE A 130 -5.73 7.18 -6.63
CA ILE A 130 -6.99 7.49 -5.95
C ILE A 130 -6.73 8.02 -4.54
N GLY A 131 -5.85 7.36 -3.79
CA GLY A 131 -5.49 7.75 -2.44
C GLY A 131 -4.90 9.15 -2.37
N CYS A 132 -3.91 9.45 -3.21
CA CYS A 132 -3.29 10.77 -3.30
C CYS A 132 -4.32 11.85 -3.69
N THR A 133 -5.24 11.55 -4.62
CA THR A 133 -6.32 12.49 -5.01
C THR A 133 -7.23 12.81 -3.81
N LEU A 134 -7.58 11.80 -3.01
CA LEU A 134 -8.37 11.99 -1.79
C LEU A 134 -7.57 12.68 -0.68
N GLY A 135 -6.27 12.39 -0.56
CA GLY A 135 -5.36 12.97 0.42
C GLY A 135 -5.06 14.46 0.19
N MET A 136 -5.41 15.01 -0.98
CA MET A 136 -5.38 16.45 -1.24
C MET A 136 -6.53 17.22 -0.58
N PHE A 137 -7.50 16.54 0.04
CA PHE A 137 -8.62 17.17 0.75
C PHE A 137 -8.25 18.31 1.72
N PRO A 138 -7.15 18.25 2.50
CA PRO A 138 -6.76 19.35 3.38
C PRO A 138 -6.55 20.68 2.66
N LEU A 139 -6.14 20.69 1.38
CA LEU A 139 -6.00 21.91 0.58
C LEU A 139 -7.30 22.71 0.43
N LEU A 140 -8.47 22.11 0.68
CA LEU A 140 -9.75 22.83 0.64
C LEU A 140 -9.98 23.69 1.90
N PHE A 141 -9.20 23.50 2.96
CA PHE A 141 -9.36 24.19 4.25
C PHE A 141 -8.21 25.16 4.57
N PHE A 142 -7.19 25.21 3.70
CA PHE A 142 -6.07 26.14 3.75
C PHE A 142 -6.20 27.17 2.61
#